data_AF-A0A6J4U394-F1
#
_entry.id   AF-A0A6J4U394-F1
#
_cell.length_a   1.000
_cell.length_b   1.000
_cell.length_c   1.000
_cell.angle_alpha   90.00
_cell.angle_beta   90.00
_cell.angle_gamma   90.00
#
_symmetry.space_group_name_H-M   'P 1'
#
loop_
_entity.id
_entity.type
_entity.pdbx_description
1 polymer ?
#
loop_
_entity_poly.entity_id
_entity_poly.type
_entity_poly.pdbx_seq_one_letter_code
_entity_poly.pdbx_strand_id
1 'polypeptide(L)'
;MTDVVSRYDRRSFMAYFASVGLGGTLLPGVLWAGVHRGAEITPAAIASAEEIAGLTFTAEERAAMVSDLKSQATQVAELHKVALDNAVAPAIVFDPIPPGAAAPAPAGPRRPMVR
;
A
#
# COMPACT_ATOMS: atom_id res chain seq x y z
N MET A 1 -17.85 -9.16 15.06
CA MET A 1 -17.48 -8.56 13.76
C MET A 1 -15.96 -8.44 13.78
N THR A 2 -15.27 -9.45 13.26
CA THR A 2 -13.82 -9.60 13.38
C THR A 2 -13.13 -8.45 12.65
N ASP A 3 -12.41 -7.61 13.40
CA ASP A 3 -11.52 -6.60 12.83
C ASP A 3 -10.57 -7.31 11.86
N VAL A 4 -10.64 -6.92 10.58
CA VAL A 4 -9.65 -7.29 9.58
C VAL A 4 -8.41 -6.46 9.89
N VAL A 5 -7.72 -6.80 10.98
CA VAL A 5 -6.34 -6.40 11.19
C VAL A 5 -5.56 -7.07 10.08
N SER A 6 -5.18 -6.29 9.07
CA SER A 6 -4.21 -6.71 8.07
C SER A 6 -3.08 -7.44 8.79
N ARG A 7 -2.76 -8.66 8.35
CA ARG A 7 -1.73 -9.53 8.96
C ARG A 7 -0.32 -8.91 8.99
N TYR A 8 -0.17 -7.68 8.50
CA TYR A 8 1.07 -6.92 8.36
C TYR A 8 1.01 -5.53 9.03
N ASP A 9 0.60 -5.46 10.31
CA ASP A 9 0.68 -4.24 11.13
C ASP A 9 1.95 -4.21 12.00
N ARG A 10 2.55 -3.02 12.16
CA ARG A 10 3.74 -2.78 13.02
C ARG A 10 3.52 -3.31 14.42
N ARG A 11 2.31 -3.11 14.96
CA ARG A 11 1.99 -3.48 16.34
C ARG A 11 2.03 -4.99 16.53
N SER A 12 1.47 -5.74 15.58
CA SER A 12 1.51 -7.21 15.56
C SER A 12 2.94 -7.74 15.42
N PHE A 13 3.75 -7.12 14.57
CA PHE A 13 5.16 -7.46 14.42
C PHE A 13 5.95 -7.24 15.73
N MET A 14 5.78 -6.09 16.37
CA MET A 14 6.45 -5.79 17.65
C MET A 14 5.96 -6.71 18.77
N ALA A 15 4.67 -7.05 18.80
CA ALA A 15 4.09 -7.96 19.78
C ALA A 15 4.67 -9.38 19.66
N TYR A 16 4.90 -9.87 18.44
CA TYR A 16 5.55 -11.16 18.20
C TYR A 16 6.98 -11.19 18.77
N PHE A 17 7.80 -10.18 18.49
CA PHE A 17 9.16 -10.14 19.05
C PHE A 17 9.15 -9.93 20.57
N ALA A 18 8.16 -9.23 21.12
CA ALA A 18 7.99 -9.12 22.55
C ALA A 18 7.65 -10.46 23.21
N SER A 19 6.80 -11.30 22.59
CA SER A 19 6.39 -12.58 23.17
C SER A 19 7.50 -13.62 23.23
N VAL A 20 8.46 -13.56 22.30
CA VAL A 20 9.66 -14.43 22.29
C VAL A 20 10.82 -13.80 23.10
N GLY A 21 10.58 -12.71 23.82
CA GLY A 21 11.56 -12.08 24.71
C GLY A 21 12.58 -11.17 24.01
N LEU A 22 12.39 -10.86 22.73
CA LEU A 22 13.27 -9.99 21.95
C LEU A 22 12.83 -8.51 21.94
N GLY A 23 11.74 -8.17 22.63
CA GLY A 23 11.20 -6.80 22.68
C GLY A 23 12.12 -5.76 23.31
N GLY A 24 13.05 -6.17 24.18
CA GLY A 24 14.08 -5.29 24.76
C GLY A 24 15.32 -5.10 23.88
N THR A 25 15.42 -5.82 22.76
CA THR A 25 16.54 -5.69 21.82
C THR A 25 16.23 -4.65 20.75
N LEU A 26 17.27 -4.12 20.09
CA LEU A 26 17.09 -3.23 18.93
C LEU A 26 16.66 -4.00 17.67
N LEU A 27 16.68 -5.33 17.68
CA LEU A 27 16.41 -6.18 16.50
C LEU A 27 15.05 -5.87 15.84
N PRO A 28 13.90 -5.83 16.56
CA PRO A 28 12.61 -5.59 15.92
C PRO A 28 12.53 -4.18 15.34
N GLY A 29 13.12 -3.20 16.04
CA GLY A 29 13.21 -1.82 15.57
C GLY A 29 14.05 -1.66 14.30
N VAL A 30 15.23 -2.28 14.26
CA VAL A 30 16.15 -2.23 13.11
C VAL A 30 15.59 -2.97 11.90
N LEU A 31 14.96 -4.14 12.10
CA LEU A 31 14.28 -4.87 11.03
C LEU A 31 13.12 -4.07 10.46
N TRP A 32 12.27 -3.48 11.31
CA TRP A 32 11.17 -2.63 10.86
C TRP A 32 11.65 -1.38 10.12
N ALA A 33 12.72 -0.74 10.61
CA ALA A 33 13.36 0.38 9.91
C ALA A 33 13.97 -0.05 8.57
N GLY A 34 14.49 -1.28 8.48
CA GLY A 34 14.96 -1.90 7.24
C GLY A 34 13.87 -2.00 6.18
N VAL A 35 12.67 -2.44 6.56
CA VAL A 35 11.50 -2.50 5.67
C VAL A 35 11.16 -1.10 5.11
N HIS A 36 11.27 -0.05 5.94
CA HIS A 36 10.99 1.32 5.52
C HIS A 36 11.99 1.93 4.53
N ARG A 37 13.22 1.38 4.43
CA ARG A 37 14.25 1.88 3.50
C ARG A 37 13.98 1.50 2.03
N GLY A 38 12.94 0.72 1.78
CA GLY A 38 12.68 0.13 0.47
C GLY A 38 13.53 -1.13 0.28
N ALA A 39 12.88 -2.22 -0.11
CA ALA A 39 13.56 -3.45 -0.47
C ALA A 39 14.10 -3.33 -1.90
N GLU A 40 15.31 -3.85 -2.14
CA GLU A 40 15.80 -4.00 -3.50
C GLU A 40 14.89 -4.98 -4.26
N ILE A 41 14.53 -4.65 -5.51
CA ILE A 41 13.74 -5.54 -6.35
C ILE A 41 14.64 -6.71 -6.76
N THR A 42 14.41 -7.86 -6.14
CA THR A 42 15.10 -9.14 -6.37
C THR A 42 14.09 -10.23 -6.72
N PRO A 43 14.51 -11.38 -7.28
CA PRO A 43 13.60 -12.49 -7.55
C PRO A 43 12.86 -12.98 -6.29
N ALA A 44 13.50 -12.91 -5.11
CA ALA A 44 12.86 -13.23 -3.84
C ALA A 44 11.77 -12.23 -3.47
N ALA A 45 11.98 -10.93 -3.72
CA ALA A 45 10.95 -9.91 -3.52
C ALA A 45 9.74 -10.14 -4.43
N ILE A 46 9.97 -10.55 -5.69
CA ILE A 46 8.90 -10.88 -6.64
C ILE A 46 8.13 -12.13 -6.16
N ALA A 47 8.83 -13.15 -5.65
CA ALA A 47 8.21 -14.35 -5.09
C ALA A 47 7.31 -14.04 -3.87
N SER A 48 7.68 -13.08 -3.03
CA SER A 48 6.80 -12.62 -1.94
C SER A 48 5.61 -11.81 -2.46
N ALA A 49 5.81 -11.01 -3.51
CA ALA A 49 4.77 -10.17 -4.09
C ALA A 49 3.71 -10.98 -4.85
N GLU A 50 4.11 -12.03 -5.57
CA GLU A 50 3.16 -12.90 -6.29
C GLU A 50 2.24 -13.66 -5.32
N GLU A 51 2.73 -14.05 -4.14
CA GLU A 51 1.91 -14.67 -3.09
C GLU A 51 0.81 -13.71 -2.62
N ILE A 52 1.16 -12.45 -2.40
CA ILE A 52 0.21 -11.39 -2.01
C ILE A 52 -0.78 -11.11 -3.14
N ALA A 53 -0.30 -11.11 -4.38
CA ALA A 53 -1.12 -10.84 -5.56
C ALA A 53 -1.98 -12.04 -6.00
N GLY A 54 -1.75 -13.24 -5.45
CA GLY A 54 -2.41 -14.48 -5.87
C GLY A 54 -1.98 -14.94 -7.27
N LEU A 55 -0.73 -14.65 -7.66
CA LEU A 55 -0.13 -15.02 -8.94
C LEU A 55 0.93 -16.12 -8.75
N THR A 56 1.37 -16.76 -9.82
CA THR A 56 2.42 -17.78 -9.77
C THR A 56 3.32 -17.64 -10.99
N PHE A 57 4.62 -17.48 -10.75
CA PHE A 57 5.64 -17.39 -11.79
C PHE A 57 6.72 -18.45 -11.60
N THR A 58 7.40 -18.84 -12.69
CA THR A 58 8.60 -19.69 -12.60
C THR A 58 9.82 -18.89 -12.15
N ALA A 59 10.91 -19.58 -11.81
CA ALA A 59 12.15 -18.91 -11.42
C ALA A 59 12.73 -18.06 -12.55
N GLU A 60 12.62 -18.53 -13.79
CA GLU A 60 13.08 -17.84 -15.00
C GLU A 60 12.26 -16.59 -15.28
N GLU A 61 10.93 -16.67 -15.15
CA GLU A 61 10.02 -15.53 -15.31
C GLU A 61 10.33 -14.45 -14.26
N ARG A 62 10.50 -14.83 -13.00
CA ARG A 62 10.88 -13.87 -11.93
C ARG A 62 12.22 -13.21 -12.23
N ALA A 63 13.20 -13.97 -12.72
CA ALA A 63 14.52 -13.41 -13.07
C ALA A 63 14.42 -12.41 -14.23
N ALA A 64 13.61 -12.71 -15.25
CA ALA A 64 13.37 -11.83 -16.38
C ALA A 64 12.67 -10.52 -15.97
N MET A 65 11.77 -10.56 -14.99
CA MET A 65 11.01 -9.38 -14.54
C MET A 65 11.85 -8.34 -13.80
N VAL A 66 13.01 -8.70 -13.24
CA VAL A 66 13.77 -7.81 -12.33
C VAL A 66 14.18 -6.50 -13.01
N SER A 67 14.70 -6.55 -14.25
CA SER A 67 15.16 -5.35 -14.97
C SER A 67 14.02 -4.37 -15.24
N ASP A 68 12.88 -4.90 -15.65
CA ASP A 68 11.72 -4.11 -16.06
C ASP A 68 11.07 -3.45 -14.85
N LEU A 69 10.95 -4.19 -13.74
CA LEU A 69 10.43 -3.66 -12.48
C LEU A 69 11.35 -2.59 -11.89
N LYS A 70 12.68 -2.75 -11.96
CA LYS A 70 13.64 -1.71 -11.54
C LYS A 70 13.48 -0.44 -12.39
N SER A 71 13.26 -0.60 -13.69
CA SER A 71 13.03 0.53 -14.60
C SER A 71 11.71 1.24 -14.30
N GLN A 72 10.62 0.49 -14.08
CA GLN A 72 9.32 1.03 -13.69
C GLN A 72 9.38 1.77 -12.37
N ALA A 73 10.05 1.22 -11.35
CA ALA A 73 10.23 1.88 -10.06
C ALA A 73 10.94 3.23 -10.20
N THR A 74 11.93 3.32 -11.09
CA THR A 74 12.63 4.58 -11.40
C THR A 74 11.69 5.58 -12.07
N GLN A 75 10.89 5.15 -13.05
CA GLN A 75 9.92 6.01 -13.72
C GLN A 75 8.86 6.56 -12.74
N VAL A 76 8.35 5.72 -11.83
CA VAL A 76 7.43 6.16 -10.78
C VAL A 76 8.09 7.17 -9.84
N ALA A 77 9.36 6.96 -9.47
CA ALA A 77 10.10 7.92 -8.65
C ALA A 77 10.27 9.27 -9.36
N GLU A 78 10.48 9.29 -10.68
CA GLU A 78 10.51 10.54 -11.46
C GLU A 78 9.13 11.23 -11.48
N LEU A 79 8.04 10.47 -11.62
CA LEU A 79 6.69 11.04 -11.56
C LEU A 79 6.39 11.70 -10.20
N HIS A 80 6.87 11.11 -9.10
CA HIS A 80 6.71 11.69 -7.77
C HIS A 80 7.51 12.98 -7.52
N LYS A 81 8.47 13.32 -8.38
CA LYS A 81 9.17 14.62 -8.32
C LYS A 81 8.31 15.76 -8.86
N VAL A 82 7.26 15.46 -9.61
CA VAL A 82 6.32 16.47 -10.09
C VAL A 82 5.47 16.94 -8.92
N ALA A 83 5.61 18.22 -8.55
CA ALA A 83 4.83 18.81 -7.48
C ALA A 83 3.37 18.97 -7.91
N LEU A 84 2.46 18.27 -7.22
CA LEU A 84 1.02 18.38 -7.37
C LEU A 84 0.44 19.05 -6.12
N ASP A 85 -0.21 20.19 -6.31
CA ASP A 85 -0.97 20.82 -5.23
C ASP A 85 -2.18 19.92 -4.88
N ASN A 86 -2.49 19.79 -3.59
CA ASN A 86 -3.67 19.06 -3.11
C ASN A 86 -4.99 19.63 -3.65
N ALA A 87 -4.99 20.88 -4.14
CA ALA A 87 -6.11 21.49 -4.84
C ALA A 87 -6.36 20.90 -6.25
N VAL A 88 -5.39 20.19 -6.83
CA VAL A 88 -5.53 19.57 -8.14
C VAL A 88 -6.31 18.26 -7.99
N ALA A 89 -7.53 18.24 -8.54
CA ALA A 89 -8.35 17.03 -8.55
C ALA A 89 -7.71 15.93 -9.44
N PRO A 90 -7.98 14.64 -9.17
CA PRO A 90 -7.59 13.56 -10.06
C PRO A 90 -8.18 13.76 -11.47
N ALA A 91 -7.45 13.30 -12.49
CA ALA A 91 -7.88 13.42 -13.89
C ALA A 91 -9.23 12.73 -14.18
N ILE A 92 -9.56 11.69 -13.40
CA ILE A 92 -10.83 10.98 -13.47
C ILE A 92 -11.51 11.13 -12.12
N VAL A 93 -12.66 11.80 -12.12
CA VAL A 93 -13.52 11.95 -10.96
C VAL A 93 -14.70 11.01 -11.12
N PHE A 94 -15.00 10.24 -10.07
CA PHE A 94 -16.21 9.43 -10.03
C PHE A 94 -17.42 10.33 -9.84
N ASP A 95 -18.31 10.35 -10.82
CA ASP A 95 -19.65 10.91 -10.69
C ASP A 95 -20.66 9.76 -10.48
N PRO A 96 -21.30 9.65 -9.29
CA PRO A 96 -22.28 8.62 -9.04
C PRO A 96 -23.61 8.84 -9.78
N ILE A 97 -23.83 10.01 -10.39
CA ILE A 97 -25.08 10.34 -11.06
C ILE A 97 -25.01 9.87 -12.52
N PRO A 98 -25.90 8.96 -12.96
CA PRO A 98 -25.96 8.55 -14.35
C PRO A 98 -26.23 9.75 -15.27
N PRO A 99 -25.71 9.74 -16.51
CA PRO A 99 -26.00 10.80 -17.48
C PRO A 99 -27.49 11.03 -17.64
N GLY A 100 -27.94 12.28 -17.47
CA GLY A 100 -29.34 12.68 -17.60
C GLY A 100 -30.21 12.47 -16.36
N ALA A 101 -29.67 11.90 -15.27
CA ALA A 101 -30.34 11.86 -13.98
C ALA A 101 -30.03 13.12 -13.16
N ALA A 102 -30.99 13.60 -12.38
CA ALA A 102 -30.73 14.62 -11.37
C ALA A 102 -30.29 13.97 -10.06
N ALA A 103 -29.46 14.65 -9.28
CA ALA A 103 -29.13 14.22 -7.93
C ALA A 103 -30.44 14.04 -7.12
N PRO A 104 -30.59 12.94 -6.35
CA PRO A 104 -31.74 12.80 -5.46
C PRO A 104 -31.73 13.96 -4.47
N ALA A 105 -32.91 14.56 -4.26
CA ALA A 105 -33.08 15.60 -3.24
C ALA A 105 -32.58 15.06 -1.88
N PRO A 106 -31.89 15.88 -1.07
CA PRO A 106 -31.38 15.42 0.21
C PRO A 106 -32.52 14.83 1.05
N ALA A 107 -32.37 13.57 1.45
CA ALA A 107 -33.32 12.88 2.31
C ALA A 107 -33.26 13.49 3.73
N GLY A 108 -33.98 14.58 3.92
CA GLY A 108 -34.17 15.21 5.22
C GLY A 108 -33.04 16.12 5.71
N PRO A 109 -33.22 16.72 6.90
CA PRO A 109 -32.24 17.64 7.49
C PRO A 109 -30.94 16.89 7.80
N ARG A 110 -29.84 17.32 7.17
CA ARG A 110 -28.50 16.82 7.52
C ARG A 110 -28.20 17.25 8.95
N ARG A 111 -27.80 16.29 9.79
CA ARG A 111 -27.30 16.61 11.12
C ARG A 111 -26.09 17.55 10.99
N PRO A 112 -26.01 18.63 11.79
CA PRO A 112 -24.84 19.49 11.77
C PRO A 112 -23.61 18.65 12.14
N MET A 113 -22.50 18.92 11.45
CA MET A 113 -21.22 18.30 11.73
C MET A 113 -20.83 18.70 13.15
N VAL A 114 -20.73 17.74 14.07
CA VAL A 114 -20.21 18.02 15.41
C VAL A 114 -18.74 18.36 15.24
N ARG A 115 -18.39 19.61 15.58
CA ARG A 115 -17.00 20.10 15.53
C ARG A 115 -16.18 19.50 16.66
#